data_AF-A0A7C6PJJ8-F1
#
_entry.id   AF-A0A7C6PJJ8-F1
#
_cell.length_a   1.000
_cell.length_b   1.000
_cell.length_c   1.000
_cell.angle_alpha   90.00
_cell.angle_beta   90.00
_cell.angle_gamma   90.00
#
_symmetry.space_group_name_H-M   'P 1'
#
loop_
_entity.id
_entity.type
_entity.pdbx_description
1 polymer ?
#
loop_
_entity_poly.entity_id
_entity_poly.type
_entity_poly.pdbx_seq_one_letter_code
_entity_poly.pdbx_strand_id
1 'polypeptide(L)'
;MNSMQAPKILPWVAKRAGISEELALKLWRRAVGEAEYLSGQTAGSEFSGLAVERFLSLVEDETSPAPSLLNPAPQLSWLCRHQTRVSLLSLLAAQNTYRIWQNAWNDLSWPKKAA
;
A
#
# COMPACT_ATOMS: atom_id res chain seq x y z
N MET A 1 16.35 -8.82 20.91
CA MET A 1 15.81 -8.70 19.54
C MET A 1 14.89 -9.89 19.31
N ASN A 2 13.58 -9.67 19.34
CA ASN A 2 12.63 -10.69 18.93
C ASN A 2 12.73 -10.83 17.41
N SER A 3 13.40 -11.87 16.92
CA SER A 3 13.48 -12.12 15.49
C SER A 3 12.14 -12.67 15.02
N MET A 4 11.35 -11.84 14.34
CA MET A 4 10.13 -12.30 13.67
C MET A 4 10.48 -13.43 12.69
N GLN A 5 9.84 -14.58 12.86
CA GLN A 5 10.14 -15.76 12.04
C GLN A 5 9.87 -15.45 10.57
N ALA A 6 10.79 -15.89 9.70
CA ALA A 6 10.62 -15.73 8.27
C ALA A 6 9.31 -16.39 7.80
N PRO A 7 8.52 -15.71 6.96
CA PRO A 7 7.24 -16.21 6.55
C PRO A 7 7.42 -17.38 5.58
N LYS A 8 6.53 -18.37 5.64
CA LYS A 8 6.59 -19.59 4.79
C LYS A 8 6.50 -19.28 3.28
N ILE A 9 6.04 -18.09 2.91
CA ILE A 9 5.99 -17.62 1.52
C ILE A 9 7.35 -17.20 0.97
N LEU A 10 8.36 -16.99 1.83
CA LEU A 10 9.66 -16.43 1.44
C LEU A 10 10.35 -17.23 0.32
N PRO A 11 10.44 -18.58 0.36
CA PRO A 11 11.06 -19.34 -0.72
C PRO A 11 10.31 -19.20 -2.06
N TRP A 12 8.98 -19.10 -2.01
CA TRP A 12 8.15 -18.87 -3.20
C TRP A 12 8.38 -17.48 -3.79
N VAL A 13 8.46 -16.44 -2.95
CA VAL A 13 8.77 -15.07 -3.40
C VAL A 13 10.16 -15.01 -4.02
N ALA A 14 11.17 -15.62 -3.39
CA ALA A 14 12.54 -15.67 -3.90
C ALA A 14 12.58 -16.28 -5.31
N LYS A 15 11.95 -17.45 -5.48
CA LYS A 15 11.84 -18.13 -6.78
C LYS A 15 11.11 -17.30 -7.83
N ARG A 16 10.02 -16.62 -7.45
CA ARG A 16 9.22 -15.80 -8.36
C ARG A 16 9.97 -14.54 -8.82
N ALA A 17 10.74 -13.94 -7.92
CA ALA A 17 11.56 -12.77 -8.19
C ALA A 17 12.90 -13.11 -8.87
N GLY A 18 13.31 -14.39 -8.89
CA GLY A 18 14.59 -14.80 -9.45
C GLY A 18 15.80 -14.42 -8.59
N ILE A 19 15.58 -14.17 -7.29
CA ILE A 19 16.63 -13.86 -6.31
C ILE A 19 17.01 -15.09 -5.50
N SER A 20 18.22 -15.11 -4.93
CA SER A 20 18.65 -16.19 -4.03
C SER A 20 17.86 -16.17 -2.72
N GLU A 21 17.67 -17.34 -2.11
CA GLU A 21 16.97 -17.47 -0.83
C GLU A 21 17.72 -16.74 0.30
N GLU A 22 19.05 -16.70 0.25
CA GLU A 22 19.89 -15.92 1.16
C GLU A 22 19.63 -14.42 1.05
N LEU A 23 19.49 -13.90 -0.18
CA LEU A 23 19.17 -12.49 -0.42
C LEU A 23 17.76 -12.17 0.07
N ALA A 24 16.78 -13.02 -0.23
CA ALA A 24 15.42 -12.88 0.28
C ALA A 24 15.39 -12.86 1.83
N LEU A 25 16.17 -13.72 2.50
CA LEU A 25 16.30 -13.71 3.96
C LEU A 25 16.93 -12.41 4.50
N LYS A 26 17.93 -11.85 3.81
CA LYS A 26 18.52 -10.55 4.17
C LYS A 26 17.50 -9.42 4.04
N LEU A 27 16.76 -9.38 2.93
CA LEU A 27 15.71 -8.39 2.70
C LEU A 27 14.57 -8.52 3.72
N TRP A 28 14.21 -9.74 4.11
CA TRP A 28 13.23 -9.98 5.17
C TRP A 28 13.68 -9.37 6.50
N ARG A 29 14.93 -9.62 6.93
CA ARG A 29 15.46 -9.05 8.17
C ARG A 29 15.49 -7.52 8.14
N ARG A 30 15.83 -6.94 6.99
CA ARG A 30 15.76 -5.49 6.76
C ARG A 30 14.32 -4.97 6.87
N ALA A 31 13.38 -5.63 6.21
CA ALA A 31 11.97 -5.25 6.24
C ALA A 31 11.37 -5.30 7.64
N VAL A 32 11.74 -6.30 8.44
CA VAL A 32 11.35 -6.40 9.86
C VAL A 32 11.86 -5.19 10.65
N GLY A 33 13.14 -4.83 10.50
CA GLY A 33 13.70 -3.64 11.17
C GLY A 33 13.05 -2.33 10.72
N GLU A 34 12.75 -2.19 9.43
CA GLU A 34 12.01 -1.02 8.91
C GLU A 34 10.58 -0.96 9.47
N ALA A 35 9.90 -2.10 9.59
CA ALA A 35 8.56 -2.17 10.19
C ALA A 35 8.57 -1.85 11.69
N GLU A 36 9.59 -2.28 12.43
CA GLU A 36 9.76 -1.93 13.84
C GLU A 36 9.95 -0.41 13.99
N TYR A 37 10.79 0.18 13.14
CA TYR A 37 11.02 1.63 13.13
C TYR A 37 9.76 2.44 12.80
N LEU A 38 8.95 1.98 11.82
CA LEU A 38 7.75 2.70 11.38
C LEU A 38 6.56 2.54 12.32
N SER A 39 6.35 1.34 12.87
CA SER A 39 5.20 1.06 13.73
C SER A 39 5.47 1.36 15.21
N GLY A 40 6.74 1.42 15.63
CA GLY A 40 7.13 1.47 17.04
C GLY A 40 6.77 0.20 17.82
N GLN A 41 6.28 -0.84 17.12
CA GLN A 41 5.84 -2.10 17.67
C GLN A 41 6.76 -3.22 17.20
N THR A 42 6.89 -4.28 18.01
CA THR A 42 7.70 -5.46 17.70
C THR A 42 6.85 -6.73 17.49
N ALA A 43 5.53 -6.60 17.60
CA ALA A 43 4.56 -7.68 17.44
C ALA A 43 3.17 -7.11 17.09
N GLY A 44 2.28 -7.96 16.57
CA GLY A 44 0.91 -7.61 16.22
C GLY A 44 0.61 -7.71 14.72
N SER A 45 -0.67 -7.61 14.36
CA SER A 45 -1.14 -7.71 12.97
C SER A 45 -0.63 -6.55 12.11
N GLU A 46 -0.68 -5.33 12.64
CA GLU A 46 -0.20 -4.12 11.96
C GLU A 46 1.29 -4.21 11.64
N PHE A 47 2.10 -4.53 12.65
CA PHE A 47 3.53 -4.77 12.48
C PHE A 47 3.83 -5.87 11.46
N SER A 48 3.13 -7.01 11.56
CA SER A 48 3.34 -8.14 10.65
C SER A 48 2.96 -7.81 9.21
N GLY A 49 1.86 -7.07 9.01
CA GLY A 49 1.44 -6.58 7.71
C GLY A 49 2.46 -5.63 7.09
N LEU A 50 2.94 -4.66 7.87
CA LEU A 50 3.96 -3.71 7.45
C LEU A 50 5.28 -4.41 7.08
N ALA A 51 5.72 -5.40 7.85
CA ALA A 51 6.93 -6.17 7.54
C ALA A 51 6.84 -6.88 6.18
N VAL A 52 5.67 -7.47 5.86
CA VAL A 52 5.43 -8.11 4.56
C VAL A 52 5.39 -7.08 3.42
N GLU A 53 4.73 -5.94 3.63
CA GLU A 53 4.67 -4.86 2.63
C GLU A 53 6.07 -4.31 2.30
N ARG A 54 6.89 -4.02 3.32
CA ARG A 54 8.27 -3.56 3.16
C ARG A 54 9.13 -4.60 2.46
N PHE A 55 8.99 -5.87 2.81
CA PHE A 55 9.71 -6.97 2.16
C PHE A 55 9.42 -7.02 0.66
N LEU A 56 8.15 -6.97 0.27
CA LEU A 56 7.76 -6.97 -1.14
C LEU A 56 8.26 -5.74 -1.90
N SER A 57 8.34 -4.57 -1.26
CA SER A 57 8.94 -3.37 -1.88
C SER A 57 10.44 -3.54 -2.11
N LEU A 58 11.16 -4.04 -1.12
CA LEU A 58 12.60 -4.26 -1.25
C LEU A 58 12.94 -5.31 -2.31
N VAL A 59 12.14 -6.37 -2.43
CA VAL A 59 12.30 -7.37 -3.49
C VAL A 59 12.04 -6.75 -4.88
N GLU A 60 11.02 -5.90 -5.00
CA GLU A 60 10.72 -5.18 -6.24
C GLU A 60 11.88 -4.24 -6.63
N ASP A 61 12.46 -3.52 -5.68
CA ASP A 61 13.61 -2.63 -5.94
C ASP A 61 14.87 -3.39 -6.38
N GLU A 62 15.14 -4.57 -5.81
CA GLU A 62 16.29 -5.42 -6.17
C GLU A 62 16.10 -6.12 -7.54
N THR A 63 14.85 -6.33 -7.96
CA THR A 63 14.52 -7.02 -9.22
C THR A 63 14.21 -6.08 -10.36
N SER A 64 13.85 -4.84 -10.05
CA SER A 64 13.68 -3.80 -11.05
C SER A 64 15.05 -3.45 -11.64
N PRO A 65 15.22 -3.48 -12.97
CA PRO A 65 16.45 -3.03 -13.59
C PRO A 65 16.70 -1.60 -13.13
N ALA A 66 17.91 -1.35 -12.60
CA ALA A 66 18.31 -0.09 -12.01
C ALA A 66 17.70 1.07 -12.81
N PRO A 67 16.94 1.99 -12.17
CA PRO A 67 16.45 3.16 -12.87
C PRO A 67 17.68 3.82 -13.43
N SER A 68 17.80 3.80 -14.76
CA SER A 68 18.84 4.51 -15.45
C SER A 68 18.79 5.91 -14.87
N LEU A 69 19.92 6.46 -14.43
CA LEU A 69 20.05 7.79 -13.77
C LEU A 69 19.39 8.95 -14.55
N LEU A 70 18.80 8.66 -15.71
CA LEU A 70 18.17 9.55 -16.66
C LEU A 70 16.63 9.51 -16.64
N ASN A 71 15.97 8.56 -15.97
CA ASN A 71 14.51 8.56 -15.83
C ASN A 71 14.05 7.79 -14.57
N PRO A 72 13.79 8.47 -13.44
CA PRO A 72 12.99 7.88 -12.39
C PRO A 72 11.55 7.81 -12.91
N ALA A 73 11.18 6.70 -13.55
CA ALA A 73 9.77 6.41 -13.75
C ALA A 73 9.11 6.43 -12.37
N PRO A 74 8.06 7.22 -12.13
CA PRO A 74 7.43 7.30 -10.82
C PRO A 74 7.05 5.89 -10.39
N GLN A 75 7.56 5.44 -9.25
CA GLN A 75 7.24 4.13 -8.70
C GLN A 75 5.78 4.13 -8.26
N LEU A 76 4.87 3.86 -9.21
CA LEU A 76 3.42 3.77 -8.99
C LEU A 76 3.04 2.43 -8.33
N SER A 77 4.00 1.59 -7.95
CA SER A 77 3.76 0.33 -7.24
C SER A 77 3.00 0.58 -5.93
N TRP A 78 3.26 1.69 -5.24
CA TRP A 78 2.47 2.13 -4.07
C TRP A 78 1.01 2.43 -4.45
N LEU A 79 0.79 3.12 -5.57
CA LEU A 79 -0.56 3.44 -6.05
C LEU A 79 -1.34 2.15 -6.38
N CYS A 80 -0.70 1.19 -7.05
CA CYS A 80 -1.29 -0.12 -7.34
C CYS A 80 -1.60 -0.91 -6.06
N ARG A 81 -0.68 -0.93 -5.09
CA ARG A 81 -0.88 -1.62 -3.80
C ARG A 81 -1.99 -0.96 -2.96
N HIS A 82 -2.29 0.31 -3.19
CA HIS A 82 -3.34 1.05 -2.47
C HIS A 82 -4.58 1.35 -3.32
N GLN A 83 -4.68 0.78 -4.52
CA GLN A 83 -5.77 1.03 -5.47
C GLN A 83 -7.15 0.77 -4.84
N THR A 84 -7.29 -0.27 -4.03
CA THR A 84 -8.56 -0.59 -3.36
C THR A 84 -8.99 0.50 -2.37
N ARG A 85 -8.04 1.09 -1.62
CA ARG A 85 -8.33 2.17 -0.67
C ARG A 85 -8.68 3.47 -1.40
N VAL A 86 -7.94 3.80 -2.45
CA VAL A 86 -8.16 5.03 -3.24
C VAL A 86 -9.46 4.95 -4.06
N SER A 87 -9.75 3.80 -4.68
CA SER A 87 -10.99 3.58 -5.42
C SER A 87 -12.23 3.65 -4.53
N LEU A 88 -12.18 3.13 -3.30
CA LEU A 88 -13.28 3.26 -2.34
C LEU A 88 -13.53 4.73 -1.95
N LEU A 89 -12.47 5.47 -1.61
CA LEU A 89 -12.60 6.89 -1.24
C LEU A 89 -13.17 7.73 -2.39
N SER A 90 -12.73 7.48 -3.63
CA SER A 90 -13.28 8.17 -4.81
C SER A 90 -14.75 7.84 -5.08
N LEU A 91 -15.17 6.58 -4.89
CA LEU A 91 -16.57 6.19 -5.01
C LEU A 91 -17.46 6.89 -3.97
N LEU A 92 -17.00 6.95 -2.71
CA LEU A 92 -17.71 7.63 -1.63
C LEU A 92 -17.81 9.14 -1.88
N ALA A 93 -16.76 9.77 -2.41
CA ALA A 93 -16.78 11.17 -2.81
C ALA A 93 -17.80 11.42 -3.94
N ALA A 94 -17.85 10.54 -4.95
CA ALA A 94 -18.83 10.61 -6.03
C ALA A 94 -20.27 10.46 -5.52
N GLN A 95 -20.52 9.54 -4.59
CA GLN A 95 -21.84 9.35 -4.00
C GLN A 95 -22.28 10.57 -3.18
N ASN A 96 -21.37 11.14 -2.38
CA ASN A 96 -21.66 12.32 -1.58
C ASN A 96 -21.93 13.56 -2.44
N THR A 97 -21.12 13.78 -3.49
CA THR A 97 -21.31 14.90 -4.42
C THR A 97 -22.60 14.77 -5.22
N TYR A 98 -22.93 13.56 -5.68
CA TYR A 98 -24.21 13.29 -6.33
C TYR A 98 -25.40 13.60 -5.40
N ARG A 99 -25.34 13.19 -4.13
CA ARG A 99 -26.39 13.50 -3.15
C ARG A 99 -26.51 15.00 -2.87
N ILE A 100 -25.39 15.72 -2.76
CA ILE A 100 -25.41 17.18 -2.58
C ILE A 100 -26.03 17.85 -3.80
N TRP A 101 -25.64 17.45 -5.00
CA TRP A 101 -26.20 17.95 -6.24
C TRP A 101 -27.70 17.68 -6.33
N GLN A 102 -28.13 16.45 -6.06
CA GLN A 102 -29.54 16.07 -6.04
C GLN A 102 -30.35 16.90 -5.04
N ASN A 103 -29.81 17.10 -3.83
CA ASN A 103 -30.45 17.94 -2.82
C ASN A 103 -30.56 19.39 -3.27
N ALA A 104 -29.51 19.95 -3.88
CA ALA A 104 -29.54 21.31 -4.42
C ALA A 104 -30.60 21.48 -5.52
N TRP A 105 -30.75 20.50 -6.42
CA TRP A 105 -31.81 20.53 -7.44
C TRP A 105 -33.21 20.37 -6.84
N ASN A 106 -33.36 19.51 -5.83
CA ASN A 106 -34.63 19.35 -5.12
C ASN A 106 -35.03 20.64 -4.37
N ASP A 107 -34.07 21.30 -3.70
CA ASP A 107 -34.29 22.59 -3.02
C ASP A 107 -34.59 23.72 -4.01
N LEU A 108 -33.99 23.70 -5.21
CA LEU A 108 -34.29 24.66 -6.26
C LEU A 108 -35.69 24.44 -6.89
N SER A 109 -36.12 23.17 -6.96
CA SER A 109 -37.41 22.78 -7.54
C SER A 109 -38.60 23.13 -6.63
N TRP A 110 -38.36 23.32 -5.32
CA TRP A 110 -39.34 23.78 -4.36
C TRP A 110 -39.00 25.19 -3.90
N PRO A 111 -39.53 26.25 -4.53
CA PRO A 111 -39.48 27.56 -3.90
C PRO A 111 -40.29 27.45 -2.61
N LYS A 112 -39.61 27.45 -1.46
CA LYS A 112 -40.26 27.68 -0.16
C LYS A 112 -41.00 29.01 -0.30
N LYS A 113 -42.32 28.97 -0.44
CA LYS A 113 -43.17 30.15 -0.28
C LYS A 113 -42.91 30.65 1.13
N ALA A 114 -42.15 31.74 1.25
CA ALA A 114 -42.05 32.50 2.48
C ALA A 114 -43.46 33.00 2.80
N ALA A 115 -43.99 32.54 3.92
CA ALA A 115 -45.22 33.03 4.54
C ALA A 115 -44.86 34.10 5.57
#